data_AF-A0A934ZH89-F1
#
_entry.id   AF-A0A934ZH89-F1
#
_cell.length_a   1.000
_cell.length_b   1.000
_cell.length_c   1.000
_cell.angle_alpha   90.00
_cell.angle_beta   90.00
_cell.angle_gamma   90.00
#
_symmetry.space_group_name_H-M   'P 1'
#
loop_
_entity.id
_entity.type
_entity.pdbx_description
1 polymer ?
#
loop_
_entity_poly.entity_id
_entity_poly.type
_entity_poly.pdbx_seq_one_letter_code
_entity_poly.pdbx_strand_id
1 'polypeptide(L)'
;MAPAATRLRLGCVALLAIAPLSCTTSRGGPAAHVAPTPAVAPATAPPVVRAPPSEHPEGFAVGTPDVVERDVDGDGLADRVRVIPRVERPSDEPLTFGDLPPTLVAHRLADGRFAVDDDLTRAALRALCPDAPPARFSVDPSPIEADDDGERDRRAKTLYLDALCARAWGRSPDAVAAALRATLSDAGAAVVPAALIEAMVRALAPLRFAFTLRPLEVAFPSTGPAGRAIADAGAPSAAPTLAATIDPACRAAVAANARLRANALRAGARIAAGPNPPERTIVDWTPPELPDEPRCLAGPAGTWSLRFVSLADAADDNGLVGPIRLTFAPASGPGRWAPATLPLPWMQGVYATRTYALDRTFDWDHDGRPEVVVRADVWEHEGASESARTIFSARDGAVVAYGPAANFNGRILGVEDADGDGRGDLLLPTAWRFDDGCGMAGIAHEGPTLLAHSLPDGGFSTRDAAARAWVTGACEQLSSAGELPQSFADRDVWRVVCARVWGASPEHIIAALRADHRGRPRLQPGHNDQEVCYPFQALASLALVAPPFALP
;
A
#
# COMPACT_ATOMS: atom_id res chain seq x y z
N MET A 1 -38.21 33.12 -32.97
CA MET A 1 -38.36 32.77 -31.54
C MET A 1 -36.96 32.71 -30.95
N ALA A 2 -36.62 33.69 -30.12
CA ALA A 2 -35.34 33.79 -29.43
C ALA A 2 -35.61 33.75 -27.92
N PRO A 3 -34.77 33.12 -27.08
CA PRO A 3 -34.85 33.30 -25.64
C PRO A 3 -33.77 34.27 -25.12
N ALA A 4 -34.16 34.94 -24.04
CA ALA A 4 -33.57 36.12 -23.45
C ALA A 4 -32.40 35.82 -22.49
N ALA A 5 -31.49 36.79 -22.38
CA ALA A 5 -30.41 36.82 -21.40
C ALA A 5 -30.87 37.48 -20.09
N THR A 6 -30.68 36.79 -18.97
CA THR A 6 -30.91 37.31 -17.60
C THR A 6 -29.59 37.87 -17.04
N ARG A 7 -29.57 39.16 -16.69
CA ARG A 7 -28.47 39.81 -15.95
C ARG A 7 -28.74 39.76 -14.44
N LEU A 8 -27.82 39.20 -13.66
CA LEU A 8 -27.80 39.36 -12.20
C LEU A 8 -27.04 40.65 -11.83
N ARG A 9 -27.61 41.46 -10.93
CA ARG A 9 -26.97 42.64 -10.33
C ARG A 9 -26.24 42.24 -9.04
N LEU A 10 -24.96 42.57 -8.91
CA LEU A 10 -24.26 42.61 -7.63
C LEU A 10 -24.69 43.84 -6.83
N GLY A 11 -25.08 43.63 -5.58
CA GLY A 11 -25.30 44.70 -4.58
C GLY A 11 -24.04 44.91 -3.74
N CYS A 12 -23.60 46.16 -3.63
CA CYS A 12 -22.58 46.62 -2.70
C CYS A 12 -23.07 46.52 -1.25
N VAL A 13 -22.26 45.94 -0.36
CA VAL A 13 -22.43 46.01 1.10
C VAL A 13 -21.46 47.05 1.66
N ALA A 14 -21.99 47.99 2.45
CA ALA A 14 -21.27 49.08 3.07
C ALA A 14 -20.47 48.60 4.30
N LEU A 15 -19.22 49.06 4.41
CA LEU A 15 -18.33 48.88 5.57
C LEU A 15 -18.67 49.89 6.67
N LEU A 16 -18.88 49.39 7.89
CA LEU A 16 -19.03 50.15 9.13
C LEU A 16 -17.69 50.17 9.87
N ALA A 17 -17.16 51.38 10.13
CA ALA A 17 -15.92 51.62 10.86
C ALA A 17 -16.13 51.53 12.38
N ILE A 18 -15.26 50.80 13.08
CA ILE A 18 -15.17 50.76 14.55
C ILE A 18 -13.81 51.30 14.98
N ALA A 19 -13.83 52.22 15.94
CA ALA A 19 -12.67 52.95 16.49
C ALA A 19 -11.76 52.07 17.39
N PRO A 20 -10.46 52.38 17.53
CA PRO A 20 -9.56 51.63 18.41
C PRO A 20 -9.64 52.11 19.87
N LEU A 21 -9.89 51.18 20.78
CA LEU A 21 -9.73 51.35 22.23
C LEU A 21 -8.24 51.33 22.60
N SER A 22 -7.80 52.36 23.31
CA SER A 22 -6.47 52.49 23.88
C SER A 22 -6.33 51.61 25.13
N CYS A 23 -5.36 50.70 25.13
CA CYS A 23 -4.98 49.93 26.33
C CYS A 23 -3.90 50.69 27.10
N THR A 24 -4.17 50.95 28.38
CA THR A 24 -3.26 51.51 29.36
C THR A 24 -2.21 50.48 29.78
N THR A 25 -0.94 50.88 29.72
CA THR A 25 0.21 50.11 30.22
C THR A 25 0.27 50.14 31.74
N SER A 26 0.27 48.97 32.37
CA SER A 26 0.54 48.84 33.81
C SER A 26 2.06 48.86 34.06
N ARG A 27 2.48 49.58 35.10
CA ARG A 27 3.87 49.69 35.54
C ARG A 27 4.35 48.37 36.13
N GLY A 28 5.37 47.78 35.52
CA GLY A 28 6.13 46.65 36.08
C GLY A 28 6.99 47.09 37.27
N GLY A 29 6.90 46.33 38.36
CA GLY A 29 7.85 46.39 39.48
C GLY A 29 9.12 45.60 39.18
N PRO A 30 10.25 45.88 39.87
CA PRO A 30 11.53 45.25 39.60
C PRO A 30 11.53 43.77 39.99
N ALA A 31 11.82 42.89 39.02
CA ALA A 31 12.01 41.47 39.24
C ALA A 31 13.36 41.21 39.93
N ALA A 32 13.33 40.47 41.03
CA ALA A 32 14.53 39.99 41.70
C ALA A 32 15.25 38.95 40.82
N HIS A 33 16.53 39.16 40.56
CA HIS A 33 17.39 38.18 39.91
C HIS A 33 17.60 36.96 40.82
N VAL A 34 16.95 35.85 40.48
CA VAL A 34 17.28 34.52 41.03
C VAL A 34 18.40 33.94 40.17
N ALA A 35 19.54 33.66 40.79
CA ALA A 35 20.66 33.02 40.11
C ALA A 35 20.27 31.58 39.69
N PRO A 36 20.58 31.15 38.46
CA PRO A 36 20.25 29.80 38.00
C PRO A 36 21.07 28.76 38.77
N THR A 37 20.37 27.82 39.39
CA THR A 37 20.96 26.62 40.00
C THR A 37 21.65 25.80 38.91
N PRO A 38 22.90 25.35 39.09
CA PRO A 38 23.59 24.53 38.09
C PRO A 38 22.81 23.23 37.86
N ALA A 39 22.47 22.96 36.60
CA ALA A 39 21.78 21.74 36.19
C ALA A 39 22.67 20.54 36.50
N VAL A 40 22.19 19.63 37.35
CA VAL A 40 22.80 18.33 37.57
C VAL A 40 22.66 17.54 36.27
N ALA A 41 23.78 17.17 35.66
CA ALA A 41 23.78 16.35 34.45
C ALA A 41 23.02 15.03 34.74
N PRO A 42 22.05 14.64 33.91
CA PRO A 42 21.32 13.40 34.12
C PRO A 42 22.29 12.23 34.10
N ALA A 43 22.15 11.33 35.08
CA ALA A 43 22.92 10.10 35.12
C ALA A 43 22.67 9.31 33.83
N THR A 44 23.74 8.96 33.12
CA THR A 44 23.67 8.13 31.90
C THR A 44 23.10 6.76 32.26
N ALA A 45 21.98 6.39 31.63
CA ALA A 45 21.42 5.05 31.77
C ALA A 45 22.45 4.00 31.32
N PRO A 46 22.53 2.83 31.99
CA PRO A 46 23.44 1.77 31.59
C PRO A 46 23.13 1.32 30.15
N PRO A 47 24.16 0.99 29.36
CA PRO A 47 23.98 0.58 27.96
C PRO A 47 23.09 -0.65 27.86
N VAL A 48 22.17 -0.62 26.89
CA VAL A 48 21.31 -1.77 26.57
C VAL A 48 22.16 -2.83 25.88
N VAL A 49 22.36 -3.97 26.55
CA VAL A 49 23.02 -5.14 25.95
C VAL A 49 22.04 -5.79 24.98
N ARG A 50 22.33 -5.74 23.68
CA ARG A 50 21.55 -6.41 22.62
C ARG A 50 22.02 -7.86 22.45
N ALA A 51 21.10 -8.78 22.20
CA ALA A 51 21.48 -10.14 21.84
C ALA A 51 22.26 -10.16 20.51
N PRO A 52 23.35 -10.94 20.38
CA PRO A 52 24.12 -11.00 19.14
C PRO A 52 23.31 -11.67 18.02
N PRO A 53 23.44 -11.22 16.75
CA PRO A 53 22.79 -11.87 15.62
C PRO A 53 23.25 -13.31 15.42
N SER A 54 22.35 -14.19 14.99
CA SER A 54 22.56 -15.63 14.79
C SER A 54 22.03 -16.09 13.43
N GLU A 55 22.67 -17.08 12.79
CA GLU A 55 22.17 -17.70 11.55
C GLU A 55 20.86 -18.49 11.78
N HIS A 56 20.71 -19.02 12.99
CA HIS A 56 19.59 -19.86 13.41
C HIS A 56 19.02 -19.39 14.75
N PRO A 57 18.30 -18.26 14.78
CA PRO A 57 17.60 -17.83 15.99
C PRO A 57 16.63 -18.91 16.48
N GLU A 58 16.64 -19.18 17.78
CA GLU A 58 15.78 -20.18 18.41
C GLU A 58 14.30 -19.92 18.09
N GLY A 59 13.60 -20.91 17.55
CA GLY A 59 12.18 -20.79 17.19
C GLY A 59 11.88 -20.11 15.85
N PHE A 60 12.90 -19.75 15.07
CA PHE A 60 12.79 -19.16 13.73
C PHE A 60 13.53 -20.02 12.69
N ALA A 61 13.48 -21.34 12.82
CA ALA A 61 14.07 -22.23 11.83
C ALA A 61 13.15 -22.34 10.60
N VAL A 62 13.72 -22.27 9.40
CA VAL A 62 12.99 -22.52 8.14
C VAL A 62 12.36 -23.93 8.20
N GLY A 63 11.10 -24.04 7.77
CA GLY A 63 10.33 -25.30 7.84
C GLY A 63 9.60 -25.52 9.17
N THR A 64 9.76 -24.62 10.15
CA THR A 64 8.83 -24.57 11.30
C THR A 64 7.44 -24.15 10.78
N PRO A 65 6.34 -24.86 11.12
CA PRO A 65 5.02 -24.62 10.52
C PRO A 65 4.51 -23.17 10.57
N ASP A 66 4.95 -22.41 11.58
CA ASP A 66 4.51 -21.02 11.79
C ASP A 66 5.55 -19.97 11.38
N VAL A 67 6.63 -20.35 10.69
CA VAL A 67 7.68 -19.42 10.25
C VAL A 67 7.60 -19.25 8.75
N VAL A 68 7.35 -18.01 8.30
CA VAL A 68 7.38 -17.63 6.89
C VAL A 68 8.56 -16.69 6.63
N GLU A 69 9.07 -16.73 5.41
CA GLU A 69 10.07 -15.77 4.95
C GLU A 69 9.35 -14.61 4.25
N ARG A 70 9.54 -13.39 4.77
CA ARG A 70 8.94 -12.16 4.23
C ARG A 70 9.87 -11.01 4.52
N ASP A 71 10.12 -10.19 3.52
CA ASP A 71 10.84 -8.92 3.67
C ASP A 71 9.90 -7.91 4.37
N VAL A 72 10.06 -7.73 5.68
CA VAL A 72 9.15 -6.91 6.51
C VAL A 72 9.49 -5.43 6.39
N ASP A 73 10.77 -5.10 6.25
CA ASP A 73 11.22 -3.73 6.12
C ASP A 73 11.48 -3.29 4.67
N GLY A 74 11.38 -4.18 3.68
CA GLY A 74 11.49 -3.82 2.27
C GLY A 74 12.92 -3.58 1.80
N ASP A 75 13.93 -4.05 2.52
CA ASP A 75 15.33 -3.87 2.16
C ASP A 75 15.81 -4.82 1.04
N GLY A 76 14.97 -5.81 0.69
CA GLY A 76 15.22 -6.86 -0.29
C GLY A 76 15.74 -8.17 0.32
N LEU A 77 15.88 -8.26 1.65
CA LEU A 77 16.28 -9.44 2.39
C LEU A 77 15.05 -10.05 3.08
N ALA A 78 14.83 -11.35 2.86
CA ALA A 78 13.72 -12.01 3.52
C ALA A 78 13.98 -12.18 5.03
N ASP A 79 13.16 -11.55 5.87
CA ASP A 79 13.12 -11.79 7.31
C ASP A 79 12.39 -13.09 7.62
N ARG A 80 12.63 -13.62 8.82
CA ARG A 80 11.83 -14.73 9.33
C ARG A 80 10.73 -14.18 10.21
N VAL A 81 9.51 -14.30 9.73
CA VAL A 81 8.31 -13.89 10.45
C VAL A 81 7.67 -15.13 11.06
N ARG A 82 7.73 -15.22 12.38
CA ARG A 82 7.05 -16.26 13.14
C ARG A 82 5.66 -15.79 13.49
N VAL A 83 4.64 -16.41 12.89
CA VAL A 83 3.26 -16.31 13.34
C VAL A 83 3.19 -16.92 14.74
N ILE A 84 2.66 -16.18 15.70
CA ILE A 84 2.60 -16.67 17.08
C ILE A 84 1.63 -17.86 17.11
N PRO A 85 2.01 -18.96 17.80
CA PRO A 85 1.33 -20.24 17.67
C PRO A 85 -0.17 -20.14 17.91
N ARG A 86 -0.91 -20.90 17.10
CA ARG A 86 -2.36 -21.04 17.23
C ARG A 86 -2.69 -21.60 18.60
N VAL A 87 -3.67 -21.01 19.28
CA VAL A 87 -4.18 -21.56 20.53
C VAL A 87 -5.14 -22.68 20.16
N GLU A 88 -4.69 -23.93 20.30
CA GLU A 88 -5.55 -25.10 20.11
C GLU A 88 -6.69 -25.06 21.12
N ARG A 89 -7.92 -25.01 20.62
CA ARG A 89 -9.10 -25.11 21.48
C ARG A 89 -9.42 -26.59 21.71
N PRO A 90 -10.08 -26.94 22.83
CA PRO A 90 -10.66 -28.26 23.00
C PRO A 90 -11.81 -28.54 22.01
N SER A 91 -12.44 -27.48 21.49
CA SER A 91 -13.30 -27.54 20.30
C SER A 91 -12.43 -27.65 19.04
N ASP A 92 -12.88 -28.36 18.02
CA ASP A 92 -12.05 -28.72 16.85
C ASP A 92 -11.47 -27.54 16.04
N GLU A 93 -11.89 -26.30 16.30
CA GLU A 93 -11.35 -25.10 15.65
C GLU A 93 -10.38 -24.30 16.56
N PRO A 94 -9.13 -24.06 16.13
CA PRO A 94 -8.18 -23.23 16.87
C PRO A 94 -8.59 -21.76 16.91
N LEU A 95 -8.07 -21.00 17.88
CA LEU A 95 -8.22 -19.55 17.93
C LEU A 95 -7.45 -18.91 16.75
N THR A 96 -8.17 -18.36 15.75
CA THR A 96 -7.57 -17.74 14.55
C THR A 96 -7.61 -16.22 14.64
N PHE A 97 -6.47 -15.53 14.57
CA PHE A 97 -6.39 -14.06 14.70
C PHE A 97 -6.79 -13.27 13.45
N GLY A 98 -7.66 -13.82 12.60
CA GLY A 98 -7.99 -13.23 11.30
C GLY A 98 -6.75 -13.09 10.40
N ASP A 99 -6.76 -12.08 9.53
CA ASP A 99 -5.75 -11.89 8.47
C ASP A 99 -4.42 -11.31 8.99
N LEU A 100 -4.41 -10.73 10.20
CA LEU A 100 -3.23 -10.13 10.81
C LEU A 100 -2.90 -10.81 12.14
N PRO A 101 -2.44 -12.07 12.12
CA PRO A 101 -2.06 -12.73 13.35
C PRO A 101 -0.87 -12.02 13.99
N PRO A 102 -0.78 -12.03 15.32
CA PRO A 102 0.38 -11.49 16.01
C PRO A 102 1.64 -12.23 15.52
N THR A 103 2.66 -11.47 15.13
CA THR A 103 3.90 -12.00 14.56
C THR A 103 5.10 -11.53 15.35
N LEU A 104 6.13 -12.37 15.40
CA LEU A 104 7.48 -12.01 15.83
C LEU A 104 8.38 -11.99 14.61
N VAL A 105 9.31 -11.05 14.56
CA VAL A 105 10.23 -10.89 13.44
C VAL A 105 11.64 -11.25 13.91
N ALA A 106 12.36 -12.01 13.10
CA ALA A 106 13.81 -12.09 13.18
C ALA A 106 14.35 -11.39 11.92
N HIS A 107 14.91 -10.21 12.11
CA HIS A 107 15.36 -9.33 11.02
C HIS A 107 16.64 -9.86 10.40
N ARG A 108 16.66 -10.01 9.07
CA ARG A 108 17.82 -10.50 8.34
C ARG A 108 18.80 -9.36 8.06
N LEU A 109 20.02 -9.50 8.55
CA LEU A 109 21.08 -8.53 8.33
C LEU A 109 21.82 -8.80 7.01
N ALA A 110 22.53 -7.78 6.51
CA ALA A 110 23.33 -7.85 5.29
C ALA A 110 24.43 -8.95 5.32
N ASP A 111 24.86 -9.39 6.49
CA ASP A 111 25.82 -10.49 6.66
C ASP A 111 25.16 -11.89 6.64
N GLY A 112 23.85 -11.95 6.42
CA GLY A 112 23.06 -13.18 6.34
C GLY A 112 22.59 -13.72 7.69
N ARG A 113 23.01 -13.15 8.81
CA ARG A 113 22.52 -13.52 10.15
C ARG A 113 21.20 -12.82 10.46
N PHE A 114 20.53 -13.29 11.50
CA PHE A 114 19.26 -12.76 11.95
C PHE A 114 19.38 -12.14 13.34
N ALA A 115 18.86 -10.93 13.50
CA ALA A 115 18.68 -10.27 14.79
C ALA A 115 17.25 -10.49 15.29
N VAL A 116 17.12 -10.97 16.54
CA VAL A 116 15.83 -11.07 17.26
C VAL A 116 15.72 -10.02 18.36
N ASP A 117 16.66 -9.06 18.36
CA ASP A 117 16.78 -7.99 19.34
C ASP A 117 17.43 -6.75 18.72
N ASP A 118 16.71 -6.17 17.77
CA ASP A 118 17.06 -4.90 17.14
C ASP A 118 15.85 -3.99 17.04
N ASP A 119 16.02 -2.87 16.35
CA ASP A 119 15.01 -1.82 16.29
C ASP A 119 13.78 -2.28 15.47
N LEU A 120 13.97 -3.01 14.36
CA LEU A 120 12.85 -3.59 13.59
C LEU A 120 12.04 -4.59 14.44
N THR A 121 12.71 -5.52 15.11
CA THR A 121 12.06 -6.54 15.94
C THR A 121 11.31 -5.90 17.12
N ARG A 122 11.93 -4.92 17.77
CA ARG A 122 11.31 -4.18 18.89
C ARG A 122 10.14 -3.34 18.42
N ALA A 123 10.24 -2.68 17.27
CA ALA A 123 9.16 -1.92 16.67
C ALA A 123 7.98 -2.81 16.31
N ALA A 124 8.23 -3.96 15.67
CA ALA A 124 7.18 -4.94 15.36
C ALA A 124 6.46 -5.41 16.62
N LEU A 125 7.21 -5.72 17.67
CA LEU A 125 6.62 -6.12 18.95
C LEU A 125 5.90 -4.96 19.65
N ARG A 126 6.33 -3.71 19.49
CA ARG A 126 5.61 -2.53 20.03
C ARG A 126 4.37 -2.15 19.24
N ALA A 127 4.36 -2.38 17.92
CA ALA A 127 3.17 -2.26 17.09
C ALA A 127 2.08 -3.21 17.61
N LEU A 128 2.48 -4.42 18.00
CA LEU A 128 1.59 -5.40 18.60
C LEU A 128 1.26 -5.12 20.07
N CYS A 129 2.27 -4.77 20.86
CA CYS A 129 2.24 -4.65 22.31
C CYS A 129 2.58 -3.24 22.76
N PRO A 130 1.65 -2.30 22.51
CA PRO A 130 1.94 -0.91 22.68
C PRO A 130 2.39 -0.59 24.11
N ASP A 131 1.63 -1.02 25.09
CA ASP A 131 1.84 -0.68 26.49
C ASP A 131 2.14 -1.91 27.32
N ALA A 132 2.81 -1.70 28.46
CA ALA A 132 2.87 -2.72 29.49
C ALA A 132 1.42 -2.98 29.96
N PRO A 133 0.88 -4.19 29.79
CA PRO A 133 -0.48 -4.46 30.22
C PRO A 133 -0.60 -4.29 31.74
N PRO A 134 -1.81 -4.04 32.27
CA PRO A 134 -2.05 -4.01 33.71
C PRO A 134 -1.69 -5.34 34.37
N ALA A 135 -1.43 -5.33 35.69
CA ALA A 135 -1.06 -6.54 36.44
C ALA A 135 -2.12 -7.65 36.32
N ARG A 136 -3.39 -7.26 36.18
CA ARG A 136 -4.52 -8.13 35.85
C ARG A 136 -5.05 -7.76 34.48
N PHE A 137 -5.36 -8.76 33.66
CA PHE A 137 -5.99 -8.53 32.37
C PHE A 137 -7.47 -8.21 32.59
N SER A 138 -7.94 -7.16 31.92
CA SER A 138 -9.33 -6.73 32.01
C SER A 138 -10.09 -7.35 30.85
N VAL A 139 -11.10 -8.15 31.16
CA VAL A 139 -12.07 -8.63 30.19
C VAL A 139 -13.42 -8.04 30.59
N ASP A 140 -14.21 -7.57 29.63
CA ASP A 140 -15.57 -7.11 29.90
C ASP A 140 -16.34 -8.24 30.61
N PRO A 141 -16.82 -8.02 31.86
CA PRO A 141 -17.55 -9.03 32.60
C PRO A 141 -19.01 -9.16 32.14
N SER A 142 -19.47 -8.34 31.19
CA SER A 142 -20.84 -8.37 30.70
C SER A 142 -21.19 -9.77 30.19
N PRO A 143 -22.38 -10.30 30.54
CA PRO A 143 -22.78 -11.63 30.09
C PRO A 143 -22.76 -11.70 28.57
N ILE A 144 -22.20 -12.80 28.05
CA ILE A 144 -22.25 -13.12 26.62
C ILE A 144 -23.48 -13.99 26.40
N GLU A 145 -24.22 -13.74 25.34
CA GLU A 145 -25.34 -14.60 24.96
C GLU A 145 -24.84 -16.04 24.72
N ALA A 146 -25.70 -17.02 24.99
CA ALA A 146 -25.29 -18.43 25.00
C ALA A 146 -24.86 -18.95 23.61
N ASP A 147 -25.16 -18.22 22.56
CA ASP A 147 -24.92 -18.50 21.14
C ASP A 147 -23.98 -17.47 20.46
N ASP A 148 -23.48 -16.46 21.17
CA ASP A 148 -22.53 -15.50 20.61
C ASP A 148 -21.08 -16.00 20.73
N ASP A 149 -20.74 -17.00 19.91
CA ASP A 149 -19.38 -17.54 19.80
C ASP A 149 -18.38 -16.50 19.26
N GLY A 150 -18.86 -15.50 18.52
CA GLY A 150 -18.05 -14.41 17.97
C GLY A 150 -17.51 -13.49 19.07
N GLU A 151 -18.36 -13.08 20.02
CA GLU A 151 -17.94 -12.26 21.16
C GLU A 151 -17.00 -13.03 22.10
N ARG A 152 -17.24 -14.33 22.34
CA ARG A 152 -16.31 -15.18 23.10
C ARG A 152 -14.94 -15.26 22.45
N ASP A 153 -14.92 -15.49 21.15
CA ASP A 153 -13.69 -15.55 20.36
C ASP A 153 -12.92 -14.22 20.42
N ARG A 154 -13.63 -13.10 20.28
CA ARG A 154 -13.08 -11.75 20.42
C ARG A 154 -12.44 -11.52 21.78
N ARG A 155 -13.13 -11.86 22.89
CA ARG A 155 -12.59 -11.73 24.25
C ARG A 155 -11.39 -12.64 24.49
N ALA A 156 -11.42 -13.86 23.98
CA ALA A 156 -10.29 -14.77 24.05
C ALA A 156 -9.06 -14.23 23.31
N LYS A 157 -9.26 -13.66 22.11
CA LYS A 157 -8.18 -13.00 21.34
C LYS A 157 -7.58 -11.83 22.11
N THR A 158 -8.40 -10.95 22.67
CA THR A 158 -7.95 -9.82 23.49
C THR A 158 -7.12 -10.30 24.67
N LEU A 159 -7.62 -11.30 25.40
CA LEU A 159 -6.92 -11.85 26.57
C LEU A 159 -5.58 -12.50 26.20
N TYR A 160 -5.53 -13.21 25.07
CA TYR A 160 -4.27 -13.78 24.57
C TYR A 160 -3.25 -12.70 24.18
N LEU A 161 -3.69 -11.64 23.49
CA LEU A 161 -2.83 -10.52 23.12
C LEU A 161 -2.30 -9.80 24.36
N ASP A 162 -3.14 -9.54 25.36
CA ASP A 162 -2.71 -8.97 26.64
C ASP A 162 -1.65 -9.83 27.34
N ALA A 163 -1.85 -11.15 27.36
CA ALA A 163 -0.91 -12.10 27.94
C ALA A 163 0.41 -12.17 27.18
N LEU A 164 0.35 -12.17 25.85
CA LEU A 164 1.52 -12.09 24.98
C LEU A 164 2.29 -10.79 25.24
N CYS A 165 1.59 -9.66 25.33
CA CYS A 165 2.21 -8.37 25.59
C CYS A 165 2.82 -8.31 26.98
N ALA A 166 2.21 -8.93 27.98
CA ALA A 166 2.82 -9.06 29.29
C ALA A 166 4.17 -9.78 29.23
N ARG A 167 4.29 -10.84 28.41
CA ARG A 167 5.56 -11.54 28.18
C ARG A 167 6.59 -10.63 27.49
N ALA A 168 6.18 -9.92 26.43
CA ALA A 168 7.03 -8.97 25.71
C ALA A 168 7.57 -7.84 26.61
N TRP A 169 6.77 -7.41 27.59
CA TRP A 169 7.10 -6.44 28.62
C TRP A 169 7.80 -7.07 29.85
N GLY A 170 8.26 -8.31 29.75
CA GLY A 170 9.18 -8.93 30.70
C GLY A 170 8.53 -9.72 31.84
N ARG A 171 7.21 -9.93 31.85
CA ARG A 171 6.60 -10.85 32.83
C ARG A 171 7.02 -12.28 32.56
N SER A 172 7.32 -13.02 33.61
CA SER A 172 7.64 -14.45 33.52
C SER A 172 6.43 -15.27 33.01
N PRO A 173 6.65 -16.47 32.44
CA PRO A 173 5.54 -17.34 32.03
C PRO A 173 4.58 -17.62 33.19
N ASP A 174 5.11 -17.88 34.38
CA ASP A 174 4.33 -18.18 35.58
C ASP A 174 3.47 -16.99 36.02
N ALA A 175 4.00 -15.77 35.95
CA ALA A 175 3.26 -14.56 36.30
C ALA A 175 2.12 -14.31 35.31
N VAL A 176 2.32 -14.57 34.02
CA VAL A 176 1.28 -14.46 32.99
C VAL A 176 0.21 -15.55 33.17
N ALA A 177 0.62 -16.79 33.44
CA ALA A 177 -0.31 -17.88 33.73
C ALA A 177 -1.17 -17.60 34.97
N ALA A 178 -0.56 -17.06 36.03
CA ALA A 178 -1.28 -16.65 37.23
C ALA A 178 -2.28 -15.52 36.94
N ALA A 179 -1.88 -14.51 36.14
CA ALA A 179 -2.76 -13.40 35.76
C ALA A 179 -3.95 -13.88 34.90
N LEU A 180 -3.72 -14.76 33.91
CA LEU A 180 -4.79 -15.35 33.09
C LEU A 180 -5.81 -16.11 33.93
N ARG A 181 -5.35 -16.96 34.87
CA ARG A 181 -6.22 -17.72 35.77
C ARG A 181 -6.99 -16.81 36.74
N ALA A 182 -6.37 -15.73 37.21
CA ALA A 182 -7.05 -14.74 38.04
C ALA A 182 -8.16 -14.02 37.27
N THR A 183 -7.90 -13.59 36.03
CA THR A 183 -8.92 -12.98 35.16
C THR A 183 -10.10 -13.92 34.91
N LEU A 184 -9.85 -15.22 34.71
CA LEU A 184 -10.91 -16.23 34.61
C LEU A 184 -11.75 -16.34 35.90
N SER A 185 -11.10 -16.31 37.07
CA SER A 185 -11.80 -16.36 38.36
C SER A 185 -12.70 -15.14 38.58
N ASP A 186 -12.28 -13.97 38.09
CA ASP A 186 -13.00 -12.71 38.25
C ASP A 186 -14.17 -12.59 37.24
N ALA A 187 -13.98 -12.99 35.97
CA ALA A 187 -14.99 -12.89 34.92
C ALA A 187 -15.98 -14.07 34.87
N GLY A 188 -15.60 -15.23 35.43
CA GLY A 188 -16.37 -16.47 35.39
C GLY A 188 -16.17 -17.29 34.10
N ALA A 189 -16.38 -18.60 34.20
CA ALA A 189 -16.15 -19.56 33.11
C ALA A 189 -17.09 -19.39 31.90
N ALA A 190 -18.18 -18.62 32.04
CA ALA A 190 -19.10 -18.31 30.95
C ALA A 190 -18.48 -17.35 29.91
N VAL A 191 -17.44 -16.60 30.29
CA VAL A 191 -16.79 -15.61 29.41
C VAL A 191 -15.67 -16.25 28.58
N VAL A 192 -14.79 -17.04 29.21
CA VAL A 192 -13.71 -17.80 28.55
C VAL A 192 -13.59 -19.17 29.22
N PRO A 193 -13.62 -20.30 28.50
CA PRO A 193 -13.47 -21.61 29.11
C PRO A 193 -12.09 -21.82 29.77
N ALA A 194 -12.05 -22.47 30.94
CA ALA A 194 -10.79 -22.75 31.65
C ALA A 194 -9.77 -23.53 30.80
N ALA A 195 -10.25 -24.47 29.98
CA ALA A 195 -9.40 -25.24 29.09
C ALA A 195 -8.72 -24.38 28.00
N LEU A 196 -9.39 -23.30 27.56
CA LEU A 196 -8.83 -22.33 26.62
C LEU A 196 -7.73 -21.50 27.30
N ILE A 197 -7.91 -21.09 28.56
CA ILE A 197 -6.85 -20.42 29.34
C ILE A 197 -5.60 -21.30 29.44
N GLU A 198 -5.76 -22.58 29.76
CA GLU A 198 -4.60 -23.50 29.82
C GLU A 198 -3.94 -23.70 28.45
N ALA A 199 -4.72 -23.69 27.36
CA ALA A 199 -4.15 -23.70 26.01
C ALA A 199 -3.34 -22.43 25.72
N MET A 200 -3.84 -21.25 26.10
CA MET A 200 -3.10 -19.98 25.98
C MET A 200 -1.79 -20.02 26.77
N VAL A 201 -1.82 -20.52 28.01
CA VAL A 201 -0.61 -20.67 28.84
C VAL A 201 0.41 -21.59 28.16
N ARG A 202 -0.02 -22.74 27.64
CA ARG A 202 0.87 -23.67 26.91
C ARG A 202 1.45 -23.02 25.65
N ALA A 203 0.66 -22.27 24.89
CA ALA A 203 1.11 -21.60 23.68
C ALA A 203 2.13 -20.48 23.96
N LEU A 204 1.97 -19.74 25.06
CA LEU A 204 2.85 -18.62 25.42
C LEU A 204 4.12 -19.04 26.19
N ALA A 205 4.11 -20.19 26.87
CA ALA A 205 5.24 -20.69 27.66
C ALA A 205 6.56 -20.84 26.87
N PRO A 206 6.59 -21.40 25.65
CA PRO A 206 7.84 -21.57 24.89
C PRO A 206 8.34 -20.26 24.26
N LEU A 207 7.54 -19.19 24.25
CA LEU A 207 7.95 -17.92 23.66
C LEU A 207 9.02 -17.28 24.55
N ARG A 208 10.23 -17.18 24.00
CA ARG A 208 11.36 -16.46 24.60
C ARG A 208 11.53 -15.13 23.88
N PHE A 209 11.54 -14.05 24.65
CA PHE A 209 11.91 -12.73 24.15
C PHE A 209 13.36 -12.49 24.53
N ALA A 210 14.22 -12.20 23.55
CA ALA A 210 15.62 -11.87 23.78
C ALA A 210 15.79 -10.54 24.54
N PHE A 211 14.72 -9.74 24.61
CA PHE A 211 14.68 -8.45 25.27
C PHE A 211 13.38 -8.24 26.06
N THR A 212 13.39 -7.20 26.89
CA THR A 212 12.21 -6.66 27.54
C THR A 212 11.87 -5.32 26.92
N LEU A 213 10.61 -5.14 26.52
CA LEU A 213 10.13 -3.82 26.10
C LEU A 213 10.27 -2.81 27.24
N ARG A 214 10.75 -1.62 26.91
CA ARG A 214 10.82 -0.48 27.82
C ARG A 214 9.89 0.62 27.31
N PRO A 215 9.32 1.45 28.22
CA PRO A 215 8.58 2.64 27.82
C PRO A 215 9.47 3.48 26.90
N LEU A 216 8.89 3.99 25.82
CA LEU A 216 9.60 4.94 24.97
C LEU A 216 9.67 6.25 25.73
N GLU A 217 10.88 6.65 26.13
CA GLU A 217 11.16 8.01 26.57
C GLU A 217 11.18 8.90 25.31
N VAL A 218 10.00 9.24 24.80
CA VAL A 218 9.89 10.13 23.64
C VAL A 218 10.15 11.55 24.12
N ALA A 219 11.41 11.99 24.07
CA ALA A 219 11.69 13.42 23.99
C ALA A 219 11.19 13.87 22.60
N PHE A 220 10.07 14.58 22.54
CA PHE A 220 9.60 15.19 21.30
C PHE A 220 10.64 16.24 20.87
N PRO A 221 11.40 16.05 19.78
CA PRO A 221 12.13 17.17 19.23
C PRO A 221 11.08 18.18 18.74
N SER A 222 11.07 19.36 19.35
CA SER A 222 10.30 20.49 18.81
C SER A 222 10.75 20.71 17.36
N THR A 223 9.81 20.62 16.43
CA THR A 223 10.03 20.80 14.99
C THR A 223 10.75 22.13 14.73
N GLY A 224 12.03 22.04 14.35
CA GLY A 224 12.81 23.18 13.88
C GLY A 224 12.48 23.50 12.41
N PRO A 225 12.52 24.78 12.00
CA PRO A 225 12.23 25.19 10.63
C PRO A 225 13.48 25.02 9.76
N ALA A 226 13.64 23.86 9.12
CA ALA A 226 14.67 23.65 8.10
C ALA A 226 14.02 23.10 6.83
N GLY A 227 13.94 23.93 5.80
CA GLY A 227 13.41 23.54 4.48
C GLY A 227 12.96 24.74 3.66
N ARG A 228 13.90 25.48 3.06
CA ARG A 228 13.58 26.47 2.00
C ARG A 228 14.69 26.54 0.96
N ALA A 229 14.55 25.75 -0.08
CA ALA A 229 14.97 26.05 -1.46
C ALA A 229 14.39 24.95 -2.38
N ILE A 230 13.34 25.25 -3.14
CA ILE A 230 12.88 24.44 -4.27
C ILE A 230 12.96 25.32 -5.50
N ALA A 231 13.64 24.80 -6.53
CA ALA A 231 13.70 25.39 -7.86
C ALA A 231 12.43 25.02 -8.64
N ASP A 232 11.95 25.97 -9.45
CA ASP A 232 10.80 25.82 -10.34
C ASP A 232 11.03 24.69 -11.37
N ALA A 233 10.36 23.55 -11.18
CA ALA A 233 10.19 22.55 -12.23
C ALA A 233 9.05 23.03 -13.17
N GLY A 234 9.40 23.26 -14.43
CA GLY A 234 8.48 23.78 -15.44
C GLY A 234 7.33 22.82 -15.74
N ALA A 235 6.16 23.39 -16.02
CA ALA A 235 4.98 22.65 -16.45
C ALA A 235 5.25 21.78 -17.70
N PRO A 236 4.65 20.59 -17.81
CA PRO A 236 4.83 19.71 -18.96
C PRO A 236 4.43 20.44 -20.25
N SER A 237 5.37 20.45 -21.21
CA SER A 237 5.12 20.98 -22.55
C SER A 237 3.95 20.23 -23.18
N ALA A 238 2.91 20.97 -23.57
CA ALA A 238 1.74 20.40 -24.24
C ALA A 238 2.16 19.53 -25.42
N ALA A 239 1.68 18.29 -25.44
CA ALA A 239 1.91 17.36 -26.54
C ALA A 239 1.45 18.02 -27.86
N PRO A 240 2.30 18.09 -28.89
CA PRO A 240 1.90 18.71 -30.15
C PRO A 240 0.74 17.92 -30.75
N THR A 241 -0.38 18.60 -31.00
CA THR A 241 -1.52 18.06 -31.76
C THR A 241 -1.12 17.97 -33.24
N LEU A 242 -0.25 17.03 -33.56
CA LEU A 242 0.04 16.68 -34.94
C LEU A 242 -1.13 15.84 -35.44
N ALA A 243 -1.98 16.46 -36.26
CA ALA A 243 -2.79 15.75 -37.25
C ALA A 243 -1.85 15.12 -38.30
N ALA A 244 -0.98 14.20 -37.84
CA ALA A 244 -0.05 13.48 -38.66
C ALA A 244 -0.83 12.49 -39.52
N THR A 245 -0.42 12.38 -40.78
CA THR A 245 -0.87 11.32 -41.66
C THR A 245 -0.61 9.98 -40.96
N ILE A 246 -1.67 9.34 -40.45
CA ILE A 246 -1.55 8.09 -39.69
C ILE A 246 -0.68 7.13 -40.50
N ASP A 247 0.35 6.55 -39.89
CA ASP A 247 1.24 5.60 -40.55
C ASP A 247 0.42 4.50 -41.26
N PRO A 248 0.76 4.11 -42.51
CA PRO A 248 0.02 3.08 -43.22
C PRO A 248 -0.11 1.74 -42.46
N ALA A 249 0.91 1.35 -41.69
CA ALA A 249 0.87 0.15 -40.86
C ALA A 249 -0.09 0.32 -39.68
N CYS A 250 -0.16 1.51 -39.07
CA CYS A 250 -1.18 1.85 -38.08
C CYS A 250 -2.59 1.72 -38.65
N ARG A 251 -2.87 2.36 -39.80
CA ARG A 251 -4.19 2.26 -40.45
C ARG A 251 -4.58 0.81 -40.73
N ALA A 252 -3.63 0.01 -41.22
CA ALA A 252 -3.85 -1.40 -41.51
C ALA A 252 -4.16 -2.22 -40.24
N ALA A 253 -3.44 -1.97 -39.14
CA ALA A 253 -3.69 -2.65 -37.85
C ALA A 253 -5.07 -2.29 -37.28
N VAL A 254 -5.42 -1.00 -37.26
CA VAL A 254 -6.73 -0.52 -36.80
C VAL A 254 -7.86 -1.11 -37.64
N ALA A 255 -7.74 -1.08 -38.98
CA ALA A 255 -8.74 -1.66 -39.87
C ALA A 255 -8.89 -3.19 -39.69
N ALA A 256 -7.79 -3.92 -39.48
CA ALA A 256 -7.83 -5.36 -39.22
C ALA A 256 -8.55 -5.68 -37.89
N ASN A 257 -8.24 -4.95 -36.82
CA ASN A 257 -8.90 -5.11 -35.52
C ASN A 257 -10.40 -4.79 -35.61
N ALA A 258 -10.77 -3.71 -36.29
CA ALA A 258 -12.17 -3.32 -36.49
C ALA A 258 -12.97 -4.41 -37.23
N ARG A 259 -12.37 -5.03 -38.26
CA ARG A 259 -13.00 -6.15 -38.99
C ARG A 259 -13.20 -7.38 -38.10
N LEU A 260 -12.21 -7.77 -37.31
CA LEU A 260 -12.32 -8.90 -36.39
C LEU A 260 -13.40 -8.67 -35.33
N ARG A 261 -13.44 -7.48 -34.73
CA ARG A 261 -14.48 -7.11 -33.75
C ARG A 261 -15.87 -7.15 -34.39
N ALA A 262 -16.04 -6.55 -35.56
CA ALA A 262 -17.32 -6.56 -36.27
C ALA A 262 -17.79 -7.98 -36.62
N ASN A 263 -16.86 -8.89 -36.98
CA ASN A 263 -17.18 -10.30 -37.21
C ASN A 263 -17.62 -11.02 -35.93
N ALA A 264 -16.92 -10.78 -34.81
CA ALA A 264 -17.24 -11.37 -33.52
C ALA A 264 -18.60 -10.91 -33.00
N LEU A 265 -18.89 -9.60 -33.06
CA LEU A 265 -20.19 -9.04 -32.68
C LEU A 265 -21.34 -9.61 -33.54
N ARG A 266 -21.13 -9.78 -34.85
CA ARG A 266 -22.11 -10.46 -35.72
C ARG A 266 -22.28 -11.95 -35.39
N ALA A 267 -21.26 -12.62 -34.86
CA ALA A 267 -21.40 -14.01 -34.41
C ALA A 267 -22.20 -14.07 -33.10
N GLY A 268 -21.87 -13.25 -32.10
CA GLY A 268 -22.62 -13.16 -30.85
C GLY A 268 -24.10 -12.77 -31.05
N ALA A 269 -24.38 -11.79 -31.91
CA ALA A 269 -25.75 -11.40 -32.25
C ALA A 269 -26.58 -12.55 -32.88
N ARG A 270 -25.94 -13.47 -33.62
CA ARG A 270 -26.62 -14.65 -34.18
C ARG A 270 -26.91 -15.71 -33.11
N ILE A 271 -26.04 -15.85 -32.11
CA ILE A 271 -26.25 -16.74 -30.96
C ILE A 271 -27.41 -16.21 -30.11
N ALA A 272 -27.40 -14.89 -29.83
CA ALA A 272 -28.45 -14.20 -29.08
C ALA A 272 -29.83 -14.24 -29.77
N ALA A 273 -29.89 -14.35 -31.09
CA ALA A 273 -31.14 -14.48 -31.85
C ALA A 273 -31.64 -15.94 -32.01
N GLY A 274 -30.94 -16.92 -31.41
CA GLY A 274 -31.33 -18.33 -31.46
C GLY A 274 -32.63 -18.62 -30.69
N PRO A 275 -33.27 -19.79 -30.91
CA PRO A 275 -34.57 -20.13 -30.32
C PRO A 275 -34.55 -20.28 -28.79
N ASN A 276 -33.37 -20.43 -28.19
CA ASN A 276 -33.13 -20.42 -26.76
C ASN A 276 -32.01 -19.40 -26.48
N PRO A 277 -32.30 -18.09 -26.51
CA PRO A 277 -31.30 -17.13 -26.08
C PRO A 277 -30.98 -17.47 -24.62
N PRO A 278 -29.70 -17.59 -24.24
CA PRO A 278 -29.40 -17.70 -22.82
C PRO A 278 -30.02 -16.47 -22.13
N GLU A 279 -30.51 -16.62 -20.90
CA GLU A 279 -31.14 -15.55 -20.07
C GLU A 279 -30.23 -14.30 -19.85
N ARG A 280 -29.02 -14.34 -20.45
CA ARG A 280 -27.86 -13.45 -20.43
C ARG A 280 -27.95 -12.21 -21.33
N THR A 281 -29.07 -11.96 -22.02
CA THR A 281 -29.14 -10.97 -23.12
C THR A 281 -29.58 -9.55 -22.74
N ILE A 282 -29.86 -9.25 -21.47
CA ILE A 282 -30.41 -7.94 -21.04
C ILE A 282 -29.54 -7.29 -19.96
N VAL A 283 -28.25 -7.16 -20.23
CA VAL A 283 -27.50 -6.02 -19.71
C VAL A 283 -27.19 -5.18 -20.92
N ASP A 284 -27.50 -3.88 -20.84
CA ASP A 284 -27.29 -2.91 -21.90
C ASP A 284 -25.80 -2.91 -22.30
N TRP A 285 -25.47 -3.73 -23.32
CA TRP A 285 -24.14 -3.91 -23.91
C TRP A 285 -23.68 -2.66 -24.65
N THR A 286 -24.14 -1.47 -24.28
CA THR A 286 -23.48 -0.25 -24.68
C THR A 286 -22.09 -0.36 -24.04
N PRO A 287 -21.04 -0.72 -24.81
CA PRO A 287 -19.72 -0.79 -24.24
C PRO A 287 -19.49 0.57 -23.61
N PRO A 288 -18.87 0.71 -22.43
CA PRO A 288 -18.11 1.94 -22.21
C PRO A 288 -17.31 2.08 -23.49
N GLU A 289 -17.53 3.17 -24.24
CA GLU A 289 -16.80 3.41 -25.48
C GLU A 289 -15.37 3.07 -25.12
N LEU A 290 -14.84 1.97 -25.71
CA LEU A 290 -13.42 1.67 -25.55
C LEU A 290 -12.81 3.01 -25.93
N PRO A 291 -12.11 3.69 -25.01
CA PRO A 291 -11.65 5.03 -25.32
C PRO A 291 -10.87 4.93 -26.64
N ASP A 292 -10.72 6.02 -27.38
CA ASP A 292 -9.87 6.06 -28.58
C ASP A 292 -8.38 5.84 -28.20
N GLU A 293 -8.09 4.70 -27.56
CA GLU A 293 -6.82 4.36 -26.96
C GLU A 293 -5.89 3.95 -28.08
N PRO A 294 -4.62 4.37 -28.00
CA PRO A 294 -3.68 4.10 -29.06
C PRO A 294 -3.47 2.59 -29.19
N ARG A 295 -3.99 2.00 -30.25
CA ARG A 295 -3.62 0.63 -30.68
C ARG A 295 -2.39 0.62 -31.58
N CYS A 296 -1.86 1.81 -31.84
CA CYS A 296 -0.70 2.02 -32.67
C CYS A 296 0.06 3.28 -32.22
N LEU A 297 1.38 3.18 -32.17
CA LEU A 297 2.28 4.31 -31.90
C LEU A 297 3.36 4.30 -32.98
N ALA A 298 3.43 5.40 -33.75
CA ALA A 298 4.48 5.61 -34.73
C ALA A 298 5.61 6.43 -34.10
N GLY A 299 6.85 5.99 -34.31
CA GLY A 299 8.07 6.67 -33.86
C GLY A 299 9.14 6.70 -34.95
N PRO A 300 10.28 7.38 -34.70
CA PRO A 300 11.33 7.55 -35.70
C PRO A 300 11.89 6.24 -36.26
N ALA A 301 12.01 5.21 -35.41
CA ALA A 301 12.58 3.91 -35.79
C ALA A 301 11.54 2.95 -36.41
N GLY A 302 10.24 3.23 -36.27
CA GLY A 302 9.19 2.34 -36.72
C GLY A 302 7.87 2.51 -35.98
N THR A 303 6.98 1.56 -36.21
CA THR A 303 5.59 1.59 -35.76
C THR A 303 5.27 0.38 -34.90
N TRP A 304 4.83 0.64 -33.66
CA TRP A 304 4.27 -0.36 -32.76
C TRP A 304 2.78 -0.52 -33.01
N SER A 305 2.27 -1.75 -33.03
CA SER A 305 0.82 -1.98 -33.13
C SER A 305 0.34 -3.23 -32.39
N LEU A 306 -0.85 -3.13 -31.79
CA LEU A 306 -1.59 -4.24 -31.19
C LEU A 306 -2.56 -4.84 -32.20
N ARG A 307 -2.57 -6.17 -32.33
CA ARG A 307 -3.39 -6.90 -33.31
C ARG A 307 -4.10 -8.09 -32.68
N PHE A 308 -5.42 -8.17 -32.85
CA PHE A 308 -6.14 -9.38 -32.55
C PHE A 308 -5.77 -10.48 -33.54
N VAL A 309 -5.54 -11.69 -33.03
CA VAL A 309 -5.31 -12.87 -33.87
C VAL A 309 -6.65 -13.49 -34.27
N SER A 310 -7.52 -13.66 -33.28
CA SER A 310 -8.88 -14.16 -33.41
C SER A 310 -9.71 -13.61 -32.26
N LEU A 311 -11.04 -13.60 -32.43
CA LEU A 311 -12.00 -13.33 -31.37
C LEU A 311 -13.07 -14.40 -31.41
N ALA A 312 -13.40 -14.93 -30.24
CA ALA A 312 -14.46 -15.92 -30.05
C ALA A 312 -15.42 -15.45 -28.97
N ASP A 313 -16.64 -15.95 -29.00
CA ASP A 313 -17.57 -15.85 -27.88
C ASP A 313 -17.14 -16.85 -26.81
N ALA A 314 -16.94 -16.39 -25.58
CA ALA A 314 -16.64 -17.23 -24.44
C ALA A 314 -17.91 -17.98 -24.02
N ALA A 315 -17.79 -19.23 -23.59
CA ALA A 315 -18.95 -20.03 -23.20
C ALA A 315 -19.59 -19.58 -21.87
N ASP A 316 -18.88 -18.77 -21.10
CA ASP A 316 -19.26 -18.16 -19.83
C ASP A 316 -19.71 -16.70 -20.02
N ASP A 317 -19.95 -15.99 -18.92
CA ASP A 317 -20.41 -14.60 -18.93
C ASP A 317 -19.28 -13.58 -19.25
N ASN A 318 -18.15 -14.07 -19.78
CA ASN A 318 -16.96 -13.27 -20.12
C ASN A 318 -17.00 -12.69 -21.55
N GLY A 319 -18.10 -12.90 -22.29
CA GLY A 319 -18.34 -12.29 -23.60
C GLY A 319 -17.26 -12.59 -24.63
N LEU A 320 -16.67 -11.57 -25.28
CA LEU A 320 -15.68 -11.81 -26.34
C LEU A 320 -14.28 -12.04 -25.77
N VAL A 321 -13.60 -13.11 -26.21
CA VAL A 321 -12.22 -13.42 -25.80
C VAL A 321 -11.32 -13.71 -26.99
N GLY A 322 -10.05 -13.34 -26.92
CA GLY A 322 -9.09 -13.74 -27.94
C GLY A 322 -7.64 -13.33 -27.71
N PRO A 323 -6.69 -14.03 -28.36
CA PRO A 323 -5.28 -13.67 -28.27
C PRO A 323 -4.99 -12.37 -29.00
N ILE A 324 -4.13 -11.56 -28.40
CA ILE A 324 -3.61 -10.31 -28.94
C ILE A 324 -2.09 -10.41 -29.13
N ARG A 325 -1.61 -9.84 -30.24
CA ARG A 325 -0.20 -9.78 -30.59
C ARG A 325 0.30 -8.35 -30.62
N LEU A 326 1.46 -8.13 -30.03
CA LEU A 326 2.24 -6.92 -30.20
C LEU A 326 3.18 -7.11 -31.39
N THR A 327 3.24 -6.09 -32.26
CA THR A 327 4.07 -6.08 -33.47
C THR A 327 4.87 -4.79 -33.56
N PHE A 328 6.06 -4.89 -34.13
CA PHE A 328 6.87 -3.75 -34.54
C PHE A 328 7.16 -3.82 -36.04
N ALA A 329 6.98 -2.69 -36.72
CA ALA A 329 7.32 -2.51 -38.13
C ALA A 329 8.38 -1.39 -38.24
N PRO A 330 9.65 -1.71 -38.55
CA PRO A 330 10.70 -0.71 -38.65
C PRO A 330 10.41 0.29 -39.78
N ALA A 331 10.83 1.54 -39.60
CA ALA A 331 10.64 2.62 -40.57
C ALA A 331 11.42 2.35 -41.88
N SER A 332 12.55 1.66 -41.76
CA SER A 332 13.39 1.25 -42.89
C SER A 332 13.51 -0.26 -42.98
N GLY A 333 13.46 -0.78 -44.22
CA GLY A 333 13.67 -2.19 -44.53
C GLY A 333 12.39 -3.01 -44.63
N PRO A 334 12.45 -4.20 -45.27
CA PRO A 334 11.28 -5.03 -45.54
C PRO A 334 10.83 -5.89 -44.34
N GLY A 335 11.52 -5.83 -43.20
CA GLY A 335 11.36 -6.80 -42.12
C GLY A 335 10.15 -6.52 -41.23
N ARG A 336 9.16 -7.42 -41.21
CA ARG A 336 8.26 -7.54 -40.05
C ARG A 336 8.95 -8.40 -39.00
N TRP A 337 9.00 -7.88 -37.79
CA TRP A 337 9.64 -8.57 -36.68
C TRP A 337 8.69 -9.63 -36.13
N ALA A 338 9.23 -10.72 -35.57
CA ALA A 338 8.44 -11.77 -34.97
C ALA A 338 7.58 -11.17 -33.83
N PRO A 339 6.24 -11.32 -33.88
CA PRO A 339 5.37 -10.71 -32.90
C PRO A 339 5.45 -11.39 -31.53
N ALA A 340 5.23 -10.63 -30.47
CA ALA A 340 4.98 -11.18 -29.15
C ALA A 340 3.47 -11.44 -28.98
N THR A 341 3.10 -12.59 -28.43
CA THR A 341 1.73 -12.81 -27.93
C THR A 341 1.68 -12.31 -26.49
N LEU A 342 0.72 -11.45 -26.17
CA LEU A 342 0.58 -10.97 -24.80
C LEU A 342 0.12 -12.12 -23.89
N PRO A 343 0.55 -12.15 -22.62
CA PRO A 343 0.42 -13.32 -21.76
C PRO A 343 -1.04 -13.72 -21.48
N LEU A 344 -1.93 -12.73 -21.43
CA LEU A 344 -3.35 -12.96 -21.16
C LEU A 344 -4.20 -12.60 -22.40
N PRO A 345 -5.28 -13.34 -22.69
CA PRO A 345 -6.16 -12.99 -23.78
C PRO A 345 -6.88 -11.67 -23.47
N TRP A 346 -7.17 -10.91 -24.52
CA TRP A 346 -8.12 -9.80 -24.45
C TRP A 346 -9.51 -10.37 -24.16
N MET A 347 -10.28 -9.70 -23.31
CA MET A 347 -11.59 -10.15 -22.86
C MET A 347 -12.55 -8.96 -22.73
N GLN A 348 -13.81 -9.15 -23.08
CA GLN A 348 -14.86 -8.17 -22.86
C GLN A 348 -16.15 -8.89 -22.47
N GLY A 349 -16.42 -8.93 -21.17
CA GLY A 349 -17.58 -9.57 -20.56
C GLY A 349 -18.29 -8.70 -19.54
N VAL A 350 -19.36 -9.26 -18.97
CA VAL A 350 -20.20 -8.58 -17.96
C VAL A 350 -19.50 -8.56 -16.61
N TYR A 351 -18.86 -9.68 -16.24
CA TYR A 351 -18.19 -9.81 -14.95
C TYR A 351 -16.73 -9.41 -14.96
N ALA A 352 -16.08 -9.52 -16.13
CA ALA A 352 -14.69 -9.19 -16.30
C ALA A 352 -14.44 -8.59 -17.69
N THR A 353 -13.67 -7.51 -17.73
CA THR A 353 -13.14 -6.93 -18.97
C THR A 353 -11.63 -6.83 -18.85
N ARG A 354 -10.91 -7.26 -19.90
CA ARG A 354 -9.47 -7.09 -20.04
C ARG A 354 -9.14 -6.42 -21.36
N THR A 355 -8.69 -5.17 -21.30
CA THR A 355 -8.29 -4.39 -22.47
C THR A 355 -6.78 -4.20 -22.53
N TYR A 356 -6.28 -3.86 -23.72
CA TYR A 356 -4.88 -3.55 -23.95
C TYR A 356 -4.74 -2.29 -24.77
N ALA A 357 -3.80 -1.44 -24.39
CA ALA A 357 -3.45 -0.20 -25.08
C ALA A 357 -1.93 -0.04 -25.16
N LEU A 358 -1.47 0.71 -26.15
CA LEU A 358 -0.12 1.25 -26.17
C LEU A 358 -0.17 2.61 -25.48
N ASP A 359 0.59 2.77 -24.39
CA ASP A 359 0.62 4.00 -23.60
C ASP A 359 1.59 4.99 -24.28
N ARG A 360 2.88 4.65 -24.32
CA ARG A 360 3.98 5.53 -24.79
C ARG A 360 5.18 4.72 -25.27
N THR A 361 6.14 5.39 -25.88
CA THR A 361 7.41 4.80 -26.32
C THR A 361 8.60 5.63 -25.84
N PHE A 362 9.67 4.98 -25.40
CA PHE A 362 10.93 5.61 -24.98
C PHE A 362 12.09 4.75 -25.49
N ASP A 363 13.23 5.37 -25.78
CA ASP A 363 14.49 4.68 -26.09
C ASP A 363 15.33 4.63 -24.82
N TRP A 364 15.10 3.61 -23.99
CA TRP A 364 15.69 3.56 -22.64
C TRP A 364 17.19 3.27 -22.69
N ASP A 365 17.60 2.36 -23.59
CA ASP A 365 18.99 1.92 -23.71
C ASP A 365 19.80 2.67 -24.80
N HIS A 366 19.20 3.70 -25.41
CA HIS A 366 19.81 4.57 -26.44
C HIS A 366 20.30 3.79 -27.66
N ASP A 367 19.64 2.68 -27.99
CA ASP A 367 19.99 1.88 -29.16
C ASP A 367 19.39 2.43 -30.48
N GLY A 368 18.62 3.53 -30.37
CA GLY A 368 17.96 4.20 -31.47
C GLY A 368 16.60 3.58 -31.84
N ARG A 369 16.14 2.55 -31.11
CA ARG A 369 14.84 1.91 -31.29
C ARG A 369 14.05 2.03 -30.00
N PRO A 370 12.93 2.77 -30.00
CA PRO A 370 12.19 2.95 -28.78
C PRO A 370 11.42 1.68 -28.42
N GLU A 371 11.55 1.25 -27.17
CA GLU A 371 10.63 0.35 -26.50
C GLU A 371 9.22 0.93 -26.45
N VAL A 372 8.24 0.06 -26.20
CA VAL A 372 6.84 0.44 -26.00
C VAL A 372 6.31 -0.05 -24.66
N VAL A 373 5.52 0.81 -24.02
CA VAL A 373 4.74 0.48 -22.84
C VAL A 373 3.39 -0.05 -23.28
N VAL A 374 3.09 -1.30 -22.93
CA VAL A 374 1.77 -1.89 -23.11
C VAL A 374 1.03 -1.85 -21.78
N ARG A 375 -0.11 -1.16 -21.75
CA ARG A 375 -1.04 -1.17 -20.62
C ARG A 375 -2.07 -2.27 -20.82
N ALA A 376 -2.32 -3.04 -19.77
CA ALA A 376 -3.41 -4.00 -19.66
C ALA A 376 -4.32 -3.50 -18.55
N ASP A 377 -5.57 -3.21 -18.88
CA ASP A 377 -6.58 -2.82 -17.89
C ASP A 377 -7.50 -4.00 -17.65
N VAL A 378 -7.69 -4.34 -16.37
CA VAL A 378 -8.59 -5.38 -15.90
C VAL A 378 -9.67 -4.69 -15.08
N TRP A 379 -10.92 -4.97 -15.38
CA TRP A 379 -12.06 -4.54 -14.60
C TRP A 379 -12.89 -5.76 -14.24
N GLU A 380 -13.29 -5.85 -12.98
CA GLU A 380 -14.19 -6.87 -12.46
C GLU A 380 -15.46 -6.20 -11.91
N HIS A 381 -16.62 -6.84 -12.06
CA HIS A 381 -17.94 -6.26 -11.76
C HIS A 381 -18.05 -5.63 -10.37
N GLU A 382 -17.35 -6.19 -9.39
CA GLU A 382 -17.35 -5.76 -8.00
C GLU A 382 -15.94 -5.39 -7.49
N GLY A 383 -14.97 -5.33 -8.41
CA GLY A 383 -13.57 -5.04 -8.11
C GLY A 383 -13.15 -3.63 -8.51
N ALA A 384 -12.05 -3.17 -7.94
CA ALA A 384 -11.37 -2.00 -8.47
C ALA A 384 -10.79 -2.31 -9.86
N SER A 385 -10.78 -1.33 -10.75
CA SER A 385 -10.03 -1.47 -11.99
C SER A 385 -8.54 -1.57 -11.68
N GLU A 386 -7.89 -2.60 -12.18
CA GLU A 386 -6.44 -2.78 -12.08
C GLU A 386 -5.78 -2.49 -13.43
N SER A 387 -4.74 -1.66 -13.44
CA SER A 387 -3.95 -1.38 -14.63
C SER A 387 -2.53 -1.88 -14.44
N ALA A 388 -2.14 -2.90 -15.19
CA ALA A 388 -0.77 -3.40 -15.23
C ALA A 388 -0.06 -2.94 -16.50
N ARG A 389 1.19 -2.50 -16.40
CA ARG A 389 2.02 -2.21 -17.58
C ARG A 389 3.18 -3.19 -17.73
N THR A 390 3.54 -3.46 -18.98
CA THR A 390 4.68 -4.27 -19.38
C THR A 390 5.42 -3.56 -20.50
N ILE A 391 6.75 -3.56 -20.45
CA ILE A 391 7.59 -2.90 -21.44
C ILE A 391 8.13 -3.94 -22.43
N PHE A 392 8.07 -3.61 -23.71
CA PHE A 392 8.56 -4.47 -24.79
C PHE A 392 9.59 -3.73 -25.64
N SER A 393 10.64 -4.45 -26.04
CA SER A 393 11.65 -3.99 -26.99
C SER A 393 11.54 -4.76 -28.30
N ALA A 394 11.97 -4.12 -29.38
CA ALA A 394 12.19 -4.76 -30.66
C ALA A 394 13.70 -5.01 -30.79
N ARG A 395 14.15 -6.22 -30.41
CA ARG A 395 15.56 -6.66 -30.57
C ARG A 395 15.69 -7.94 -31.41
N ASP A 396 16.76 -8.01 -32.21
CA ASP A 396 17.14 -9.21 -32.98
C ASP A 396 16.03 -9.79 -33.88
N GLY A 397 15.22 -8.91 -34.49
CA GLY A 397 14.14 -9.32 -35.38
C GLY A 397 12.91 -9.87 -34.66
N ALA A 398 12.81 -9.73 -33.33
CA ALA A 398 11.66 -10.14 -32.52
C ALA A 398 11.18 -9.03 -31.58
N VAL A 399 9.89 -9.08 -31.23
CA VAL A 399 9.34 -8.32 -30.12
C VAL A 399 9.49 -9.17 -28.86
N VAL A 400 10.17 -8.65 -27.84
CA VAL A 400 10.45 -9.34 -26.57
C VAL A 400 10.18 -8.41 -25.40
N ALA A 401 9.97 -8.97 -24.20
CA ALA A 401 9.90 -8.15 -22.99
C ALA A 401 11.24 -7.42 -22.78
N TYR A 402 11.18 -6.16 -22.38
CA TYR A 402 12.38 -5.37 -22.13
C TYR A 402 13.08 -5.87 -20.86
N GLY A 403 14.25 -6.50 -21.05
CA GLY A 403 14.99 -7.20 -20.00
C GLY A 403 15.24 -6.36 -18.74
N PRO A 404 15.72 -5.10 -18.87
CA PRO A 404 15.96 -4.24 -17.71
C PRO A 404 14.72 -3.94 -16.85
N ALA A 405 13.51 -4.01 -17.42
CA ALA A 405 12.25 -3.83 -16.69
C ALA A 405 11.64 -5.13 -16.15
N ALA A 406 12.30 -6.28 -16.32
CA ALA A 406 11.70 -7.60 -16.03
C ALA A 406 11.18 -7.73 -14.59
N ASN A 407 11.87 -7.14 -13.61
CA ASN A 407 11.50 -7.20 -12.20
C ASN A 407 10.29 -6.32 -11.83
N PHE A 408 9.86 -5.43 -12.73
CA PHE A 408 8.75 -4.51 -12.52
C PHE A 408 7.51 -4.87 -13.34
N ASN A 409 7.65 -5.74 -14.35
CA ASN A 409 6.54 -6.11 -15.23
C ASN A 409 5.33 -6.62 -14.46
N GLY A 410 4.14 -6.07 -14.80
CA GLY A 410 2.90 -6.35 -14.08
C GLY A 410 2.68 -5.49 -12.83
N ARG A 411 3.70 -4.75 -12.38
CA ARG A 411 3.65 -3.84 -11.23
C ARG A 411 3.94 -2.39 -11.62
N ILE A 412 3.81 -2.03 -12.89
CA ILE A 412 4.04 -0.65 -13.34
C ILE A 412 2.67 0.07 -13.43
N LEU A 413 2.47 1.06 -12.56
CA LEU A 413 1.28 1.90 -12.49
C LEU A 413 1.24 3.00 -13.56
N GLY A 414 2.40 3.37 -14.10
CA GLY A 414 2.54 4.48 -15.03
C GLY A 414 3.98 4.68 -15.46
N VAL A 415 4.18 5.62 -16.38
CA VAL A 415 5.52 6.05 -16.82
C VAL A 415 5.54 7.57 -16.83
N GLU A 416 6.60 8.20 -16.36
CA GLU A 416 6.73 9.66 -16.27
C GLU A 416 8.20 10.06 -16.39
N ASP A 417 8.50 11.16 -17.04
CA ASP A 417 9.87 11.72 -17.07
C ASP A 417 10.02 12.63 -15.85
N ALA A 418 10.41 12.04 -14.71
CA ALA A 418 10.30 12.71 -13.41
C ALA A 418 11.44 13.72 -13.17
N ASP A 419 12.58 13.57 -13.87
CA ASP A 419 13.73 14.47 -13.76
C ASP A 419 13.95 15.33 -15.02
N GLY A 420 13.16 15.13 -16.08
CA GLY A 420 13.18 15.93 -17.30
C GLY A 420 14.31 15.57 -18.26
N ASP A 421 14.89 14.37 -18.14
CA ASP A 421 16.00 13.92 -18.98
C ASP A 421 15.54 13.32 -20.34
N GLY A 422 14.23 13.24 -20.56
CA GLY A 422 13.62 12.70 -21.77
C GLY A 422 13.43 11.19 -21.76
N ARG A 423 13.75 10.49 -20.68
CA ARG A 423 13.53 9.06 -20.45
C ARG A 423 12.32 8.85 -19.54
N GLY A 424 11.65 7.72 -19.72
CA GLY A 424 10.47 7.41 -18.93
C GLY A 424 10.82 6.66 -17.65
N ASP A 425 10.62 7.26 -16.49
CA ASP A 425 10.70 6.57 -15.20
C ASP A 425 9.44 5.75 -14.93
N LEU A 426 9.57 4.66 -14.18
CA LEU A 426 8.44 3.77 -13.89
C LEU A 426 7.78 4.15 -12.57
N LEU A 427 6.49 4.43 -12.60
CA LEU A 427 5.68 4.56 -11.40
C LEU A 427 5.31 3.17 -10.91
N LEU A 428 5.60 2.87 -9.64
CA LEU A 428 5.36 1.58 -9.00
C LEU A 428 4.36 1.72 -7.84
N PRO A 429 3.63 0.65 -7.49
CA PRO A 429 2.81 0.59 -6.29
C PRO A 429 3.64 0.93 -5.06
N THR A 430 2.97 1.56 -4.11
CA THR A 430 3.55 1.82 -2.80
C THR A 430 3.91 0.51 -2.10
N ALA A 431 5.01 0.50 -1.34
CA ALA A 431 5.29 -0.58 -0.38
C ALA A 431 4.44 -0.42 0.91
N TRP A 432 3.85 0.76 1.11
CA TRP A 432 3.07 1.10 2.28
C TRP A 432 1.58 0.95 1.99
N ARG A 433 1.14 -0.31 1.90
CA ARG A 433 -0.25 -0.66 1.67
C ARG A 433 -0.78 -1.57 2.77
N PHE A 434 -2.03 -1.35 3.16
CA PHE A 434 -2.84 -2.39 3.80
C PHE A 434 -4.27 -2.31 3.28
N ASP A 435 -4.96 -3.44 3.29
CA ASP A 435 -6.40 -3.48 3.07
C ASP A 435 -7.07 -3.55 4.44
N ASP A 436 -8.05 -2.69 4.67
CA ASP A 436 -8.79 -2.68 5.91
C ASP A 436 -9.88 -3.76 5.97
N GLY A 437 -10.55 -3.88 7.11
CA GLY A 437 -11.69 -4.79 7.29
C GLY A 437 -13.03 -4.20 6.85
N CYS A 438 -13.04 -3.06 6.16
CA CYS A 438 -14.25 -2.33 5.80
C CYS A 438 -14.75 -2.65 4.39
N GLY A 439 -16.07 -2.80 4.28
CA GLY A 439 -16.69 -3.32 3.05
C GLY A 439 -16.52 -4.83 2.92
N MET A 440 -17.03 -5.39 1.81
CA MET A 440 -17.03 -6.85 1.59
C MET A 440 -15.65 -7.42 1.26
N ALA A 441 -14.74 -6.59 0.73
CA ALA A 441 -13.41 -6.99 0.26
C ALA A 441 -12.25 -6.24 0.94
N GLY A 442 -12.55 -5.40 1.94
CA GLY A 442 -11.61 -4.41 2.45
C GLY A 442 -11.47 -3.20 1.53
N ILE A 443 -11.02 -2.09 2.09
CA ILE A 443 -10.61 -0.89 1.38
C ILE A 443 -9.08 -0.80 1.44
N ALA A 444 -8.45 -0.70 0.28
CA ALA A 444 -7.01 -0.51 0.19
C ALA A 444 -6.63 0.92 0.60
N HIS A 445 -5.66 1.04 1.50
CA HIS A 445 -5.03 2.30 1.86
C HIS A 445 -3.58 2.30 1.43
N GLU A 446 -3.19 3.32 0.69
CA GLU A 446 -1.90 3.38 0.02
C GLU A 446 -1.16 4.68 0.36
N GLY A 447 0.13 4.55 0.68
CA GLY A 447 1.07 5.65 0.73
C GLY A 447 1.43 6.20 -0.66
N PRO A 448 2.40 7.14 -0.74
CA PRO A 448 2.92 7.63 -2.02
C PRO A 448 3.40 6.50 -2.93
N THR A 449 3.18 6.69 -4.23
CA THR A 449 3.77 5.82 -5.27
C THR A 449 5.29 5.88 -5.23
N LEU A 450 5.92 4.79 -5.65
CA LEU A 450 7.37 4.72 -5.77
C LEU A 450 7.78 5.01 -7.22
N LEU A 451 9.03 5.43 -7.40
CA LEU A 451 9.65 5.65 -8.70
C LEU A 451 10.80 4.65 -8.90
N ALA A 452 10.84 3.98 -10.04
CA ALA A 452 12.06 3.37 -10.55
C ALA A 452 12.61 4.28 -11.66
N HIS A 453 13.60 5.08 -11.29
CA HIS A 453 14.24 6.06 -12.15
C HIS A 453 15.09 5.36 -13.22
N SER A 454 14.94 5.80 -14.46
CA SER A 454 15.64 5.31 -15.64
C SER A 454 17.12 5.72 -15.60
N LEU A 455 18.01 4.76 -15.83
CA LEU A 455 19.45 4.99 -15.86
C LEU A 455 19.99 5.12 -17.30
N PRO A 456 21.14 5.77 -17.51
CA PRO A 456 21.74 5.91 -18.85
C PRO A 456 22.12 4.61 -19.56
N ASP A 457 22.22 3.49 -18.82
CA ASP A 457 22.50 2.16 -19.37
C ASP A 457 21.21 1.39 -19.75
N GLY A 458 20.05 2.04 -19.69
CA GLY A 458 18.73 1.44 -19.91
C GLY A 458 18.17 0.67 -18.71
N GLY A 459 18.91 0.61 -17.59
CA GLY A 459 18.47 0.06 -16.33
C GLY A 459 17.47 0.95 -15.58
N PHE A 460 17.01 0.46 -14.43
CA PHE A 460 16.18 1.25 -13.50
C PHE A 460 16.69 1.13 -12.07
N SER A 461 16.54 2.20 -11.30
CA SER A 461 16.92 2.28 -9.89
C SER A 461 15.78 2.87 -9.06
N THR A 462 15.43 2.19 -7.96
CA THR A 462 14.48 2.69 -6.96
C THR A 462 15.16 3.41 -5.79
N ARG A 463 16.49 3.60 -5.87
CA ARG A 463 17.32 3.96 -4.72
C ARG A 463 18.14 5.25 -4.90
N ASP A 464 18.19 5.77 -6.11
CA ASP A 464 19.00 6.93 -6.42
C ASP A 464 18.35 8.24 -5.97
N ALA A 465 18.99 9.36 -6.31
CA ALA A 465 18.54 10.69 -5.91
C ALA A 465 17.17 11.06 -6.51
N ALA A 466 16.89 10.67 -7.75
CA ALA A 466 15.62 11.00 -8.41
C ALA A 466 14.47 10.20 -7.80
N ALA A 467 14.66 8.89 -7.58
CA ALA A 467 13.66 8.05 -6.91
C ALA A 467 13.34 8.53 -5.48
N ARG A 468 14.36 9.00 -4.75
CA ARG A 468 14.18 9.61 -3.43
C ARG A 468 13.45 10.96 -3.50
N ALA A 469 13.83 11.81 -4.45
CA ALA A 469 13.23 13.12 -4.64
C ALA A 469 11.74 13.02 -4.98
N TRP A 470 11.34 12.02 -5.78
CA TRP A 470 9.94 11.72 -6.08
C TRP A 470 9.10 11.51 -4.81
N VAL A 471 9.50 10.55 -3.97
CA VAL A 471 8.74 10.20 -2.75
C VAL A 471 8.79 11.35 -1.73
N THR A 472 9.93 12.02 -1.61
CA THR A 472 10.08 13.18 -0.70
C THR A 472 9.18 14.34 -1.15
N GLY A 473 9.14 14.62 -2.46
CA GLY A 473 8.29 15.67 -3.05
C GLY A 473 6.80 15.39 -2.84
N ALA A 474 6.37 14.14 -2.98
CA ALA A 474 4.99 13.75 -2.66
C ALA A 474 4.65 14.04 -1.19
N CYS A 475 5.57 13.75 -0.27
CA CYS A 475 5.41 14.05 1.15
C CYS A 475 5.42 15.55 1.48
N GLU A 476 6.21 16.34 0.77
CA GLU A 476 6.21 17.81 0.89
C GLU A 476 4.90 18.43 0.39
N GLN A 477 4.36 17.93 -0.74
CA GLN A 477 3.07 18.36 -1.26
C GLN A 477 1.95 18.15 -0.24
N LEU A 478 1.92 16.99 0.43
CA LEU A 478 0.97 16.72 1.52
C LEU A 478 1.04 17.76 2.65
N SER A 479 2.25 18.18 3.02
CA SER A 479 2.46 19.18 4.08
C SER A 479 2.05 20.59 3.68
N SER A 480 2.11 20.92 2.39
CA SER A 480 1.94 22.28 1.87
C SER A 480 0.53 22.54 1.32
N ALA A 481 -0.14 21.53 0.75
CA ALA A 481 -1.41 21.69 0.06
C ALA A 481 -2.57 22.00 1.02
N GLY A 482 -2.51 21.60 2.29
CA GLY A 482 -3.63 21.73 3.25
C GLY A 482 -4.84 20.85 2.90
N GLU A 483 -5.04 20.52 1.62
CA GLU A 483 -5.87 19.42 1.11
C GLU A 483 -5.11 18.11 1.30
N LEU A 484 -5.43 17.46 2.42
CA LEU A 484 -5.07 16.08 2.65
C LEU A 484 -5.98 15.17 1.78
N PRO A 485 -5.59 13.90 1.53
CA PRO A 485 -6.48 12.92 0.92
C PRO A 485 -7.89 12.98 1.52
N GLN A 486 -8.90 12.79 0.66
CA GLN A 486 -10.30 12.97 1.05
C GLN A 486 -10.72 12.02 2.17
N SER A 487 -10.11 10.83 2.25
CA SER A 487 -10.34 9.89 3.35
C SER A 487 -9.41 10.17 4.55
N PHE A 488 -9.95 10.01 5.76
CA PHE A 488 -9.15 10.14 6.99
C PHE A 488 -8.05 9.09 7.09
N ALA A 489 -8.24 7.91 6.51
CA ALA A 489 -7.26 6.83 6.59
C ALA A 489 -6.07 7.02 5.67
N ASP A 490 -6.30 7.45 4.44
CA ASP A 490 -5.20 7.76 3.53
C ASP A 490 -4.34 8.86 4.14
N ARG A 491 -4.96 9.83 4.83
CA ARG A 491 -4.22 10.85 5.58
C ARG A 491 -3.33 10.26 6.68
N ASP A 492 -3.80 9.29 7.45
CA ASP A 492 -3.01 8.66 8.51
C ASP A 492 -1.90 7.76 7.93
N VAL A 493 -2.18 7.03 6.85
CA VAL A 493 -1.17 6.29 6.08
C VAL A 493 -0.07 7.24 5.61
N TRP A 494 -0.44 8.31 4.91
CA TRP A 494 0.51 9.28 4.40
C TRP A 494 1.34 9.94 5.51
N ARG A 495 0.74 10.23 6.68
CA ARG A 495 1.49 10.75 7.85
C ARG A 495 2.54 9.76 8.35
N VAL A 496 2.18 8.48 8.48
CA VAL A 496 3.11 7.42 8.89
C VAL A 496 4.25 7.28 7.90
N VAL A 497 3.91 7.18 6.61
CA VAL A 497 4.89 6.99 5.55
C VAL A 497 5.82 8.18 5.43
N CYS A 498 5.29 9.39 5.40
CA CYS A 498 6.12 10.59 5.28
C CYS A 498 7.01 10.80 6.50
N ALA A 499 6.55 10.44 7.70
CA ALA A 499 7.42 10.42 8.87
C ALA A 499 8.60 9.43 8.70
N ARG A 500 8.37 8.24 8.12
CA ARG A 500 9.46 7.30 7.79
C ARG A 500 10.41 7.85 6.73
N VAL A 501 9.87 8.46 5.67
CA VAL A 501 10.65 9.09 4.59
C VAL A 501 11.51 10.24 5.11
N TRP A 502 11.05 10.97 6.13
CA TRP A 502 11.84 12.00 6.83
C TRP A 502 12.75 11.46 7.94
N GLY A 503 12.83 10.14 8.10
CA GLY A 503 13.77 9.48 8.99
C GLY A 503 13.30 9.29 10.43
N ALA A 504 12.02 9.51 10.74
CA ALA A 504 11.47 9.12 12.04
C ALA A 504 11.57 7.59 12.20
N SER A 505 12.04 7.12 13.36
CA SER A 505 12.11 5.69 13.63
C SER A 505 10.70 5.07 13.71
N PRO A 506 10.55 3.77 13.42
CA PRO A 506 9.26 3.09 13.60
C PRO A 506 8.71 3.26 15.01
N GLU A 507 9.58 3.21 16.03
CA GLU A 507 9.20 3.44 17.43
C GLU A 507 8.55 4.80 17.65
N HIS A 508 9.16 5.85 17.11
CA HIS A 508 8.67 7.21 17.28
C HIS A 508 7.28 7.36 16.69
N ILE A 509 7.07 6.82 15.49
CA ILE A 509 5.78 6.88 14.80
C ILE A 509 4.71 6.07 15.53
N ILE A 510 5.03 4.84 15.95
CA ILE A 510 4.11 3.98 16.71
C ILE A 510 3.70 4.65 18.03
N ALA A 511 4.61 5.34 18.70
CA ALA A 511 4.30 6.11 19.90
C ALA A 511 3.36 7.29 19.60
N ALA A 512 3.60 8.03 18.52
CA ALA A 512 2.76 9.15 18.09
C ALA A 512 1.34 8.70 17.69
N LEU A 513 1.23 7.64 16.88
CA LEU A 513 -0.05 7.02 16.50
C LEU A 513 -0.88 6.63 17.72
N ARG A 514 -0.23 6.11 18.76
CA ARG A 514 -0.92 5.73 19.99
C ARG A 514 -1.44 6.92 20.77
N ALA A 515 -0.63 7.97 20.89
CA ALA A 515 -1.04 9.19 21.57
C ALA A 515 -2.28 9.78 20.90
N ASP A 516 -2.32 9.79 19.56
CA ASP A 516 -3.48 10.21 18.78
C ASP A 516 -4.69 9.28 19.00
N HIS A 517 -4.49 7.96 18.89
CA HIS A 517 -5.56 6.97 19.06
C HIS A 517 -6.26 7.06 20.43
N ARG A 518 -5.51 7.31 21.52
CA ARG A 518 -6.08 7.52 22.86
C ARG A 518 -6.90 8.81 23.00
N GLY A 519 -6.58 9.83 22.19
CA GLY A 519 -7.26 11.11 22.20
C GLY A 519 -8.56 11.11 21.39
N ARG A 520 -8.76 10.13 20.50
CA ARG A 520 -9.99 10.01 19.72
C ARG A 520 -11.15 9.59 20.64
N PRO A 521 -12.33 10.24 20.56
CA PRO A 521 -13.51 9.77 21.26
C PRO A 521 -13.75 8.30 20.90
N ARG A 522 -13.94 7.43 21.88
CA ARG A 522 -14.46 6.09 21.60
C ARG A 522 -15.77 6.29 20.84
N LEU A 523 -15.88 5.69 19.64
CA LEU A 523 -17.13 5.69 18.90
C LEU A 523 -18.24 5.19 19.85
N GLN A 524 -19.40 5.86 19.82
CA GLN A 524 -20.47 5.54 20.75
C GLN A 524 -20.90 4.08 20.58
N PRO A 525 -21.13 3.33 21.68
CA PRO A 525 -21.66 1.97 21.60
C PRO A 525 -22.96 1.99 20.79
N GLY A 526 -22.98 1.32 19.64
CA GLY A 526 -24.15 1.25 18.74
C GLY A 526 -23.91 1.76 17.32
N HIS A 527 -22.81 2.48 17.07
CA HIS A 527 -22.21 2.44 15.73
C HIS A 527 -21.49 1.11 15.64
N ASN A 528 -21.86 0.29 14.65
CA ASN A 528 -21.26 -1.01 14.40
C ASN A 528 -19.74 -0.81 14.46
N ASP A 529 -19.04 -1.56 15.32
CA ASP A 529 -17.58 -1.44 15.49
C ASP A 529 -16.78 -1.63 14.18
N GLN A 530 -17.47 -1.99 13.09
CA GLN A 530 -17.04 -1.84 11.70
C GLN A 530 -16.65 -0.40 11.30
N GLU A 531 -16.98 0.65 12.04
CA GLU A 531 -16.53 2.03 11.70
C GLU A 531 -15.11 2.37 12.20
N VAL A 532 -14.46 1.51 13.01
CA VAL A 532 -12.99 1.59 13.17
C VAL A 532 -12.35 0.75 12.07
N CYS A 533 -12.55 1.20 10.83
CA CYS A 533 -11.93 0.60 9.65
C CYS A 533 -10.41 0.53 9.76
N TYR A 534 -9.78 1.35 10.59
CA TYR A 534 -8.33 1.51 10.59
C TYR A 534 -7.74 1.03 11.92
N PRO A 535 -7.40 -0.26 12.06
CA PRO A 535 -6.80 -0.75 13.28
C PRO A 535 -5.42 -0.11 13.46
N PHE A 536 -5.12 0.35 14.67
CA PHE A 536 -3.81 0.88 15.06
C PHE A 536 -2.66 -0.03 14.58
N GLN A 537 -2.88 -1.35 14.62
CA GLN A 537 -1.94 -2.37 14.19
C GLN A 537 -1.57 -2.26 12.70
N ALA A 538 -2.51 -1.91 11.82
CA ALA A 538 -2.23 -1.74 10.39
C ALA A 538 -1.39 -0.48 10.15
N LEU A 539 -1.72 0.65 10.78
CA LEU A 539 -0.88 1.85 10.70
C LEU A 539 0.51 1.63 11.33
N ALA A 540 0.56 0.87 12.42
CA ALA A 540 1.81 0.54 13.08
C ALA A 540 2.68 -0.42 12.25
N SER A 541 2.09 -1.34 11.48
CA SER A 541 2.84 -2.20 10.56
C SER A 541 3.44 -1.40 9.39
N LEU A 542 2.72 -0.39 8.87
CA LEU A 542 3.27 0.52 7.87
C LEU A 542 4.52 1.27 8.37
N ALA A 543 4.58 1.59 9.66
CA ALA A 543 5.76 2.23 10.25
C ALA A 543 7.01 1.32 10.24
N LEU A 544 6.84 0.01 10.10
CA LEU A 544 7.94 -0.96 10.06
C LEU A 544 8.57 -1.05 8.68
N VAL A 545 7.80 -0.79 7.63
CA VAL A 545 8.27 -0.80 6.25
C VAL A 545 9.30 0.32 6.08
N ALA A 546 10.55 -0.05 5.81
CA ALA A 546 11.60 0.90 5.50
C ALA A 546 11.36 1.54 4.13
N PRO A 547 11.75 2.80 3.95
CA PRO A 547 11.81 3.40 2.63
C PRO A 547 12.75 2.58 1.73
N PRO A 548 12.41 2.39 0.44
CA PRO A 548 13.22 1.60 -0.48
C PRO A 548 14.58 2.26 -0.80
N PHE A 549 14.84 3.45 -0.27
CA PHE A 549 16.05 4.25 -0.41
C PHE A 549 16.68 4.52 0.97
N ALA A 550 18.01 4.66 1.00
CA ALA A 550 18.70 5.08 2.20
C ALA A 550 18.26 6.49 2.63
N LEU A 551 17.97 6.66 3.91
CA LEU A 551 17.70 7.97 4.49
C LEU A 551 19.00 8.78 4.59
N PRO A 552 18.96 10.10 4.38
CA PRO A 552 20.14 10.97 4.43
C PRO A 552 20.82 11.04 5.81
#